data_AF-A0A8T4PR22-F1
#
_entry.id   AF-A0A8T4PR22-F1
#
_cell.length_a   1.000
_cell.length_b   1.000
_cell.length_c   1.000
_cell.angle_alpha   90.00
_cell.angle_beta   90.00
_cell.angle_gamma   90.00
#
_symmetry.space_group_name_H-M   'P 1'
#
loop_
_entity.id
_entity.type
_entity.pdbx_description
1 polymer ?
#
loop_
_entity_poly.entity_id
_entity_poly.type
_entity_poly.pdbx_seq_one_letter_code
_entity_poly.pdbx_strand_id
1 'polypeptide(L)' 'KQLKVLANKYRKLRHAKDITFAKWGNSIAVRIPSDIANEYNISAGKHGTLTKDKEGIKIIPT' A
#
# COMPACT_ATOMS: atom_id res chain seq x y z
N LYS A 1 -18.88 -14.65 16.37
CA LYS A 1 -18.42 -13.36 15.77
C LYS A 1 -16.89 -13.26 15.57
N GLN A 2 -16.05 -13.99 16.32
CA GLN A 2 -14.57 -13.94 16.17
C GLN A 2 -14.04 -14.57 14.87
N LEU A 3 -14.61 -15.68 14.40
CA LEU A 3 -14.17 -16.37 13.17
C LEU A 3 -14.22 -15.48 11.92
N LYS A 4 -15.22 -14.59 11.81
CA LYS A 4 -15.39 -13.69 10.67
C LYS A 4 -14.31 -12.59 10.62
N VAL A 5 -13.90 -12.07 11.78
CA VAL A 5 -12.84 -11.07 11.90
C VAL A 5 -11.49 -11.68 11.53
N LEU A 6 -11.24 -12.90 12.03
CA LEU A 6 -10.01 -13.63 11.74
C LEU A 6 -9.90 -13.99 10.24
N ALA A 7 -10.97 -14.50 9.63
CA ALA A 7 -11.02 -14.80 8.21
C ALA A 7 -10.76 -13.56 7.33
N ASN A 8 -11.29 -12.40 7.71
CA ASN A 8 -11.03 -11.14 7.00
C ASN A 8 -9.56 -10.70 7.12
N LYS A 9 -8.94 -10.89 8.29
CA LYS A 9 -7.51 -10.60 8.50
C LYS A 9 -6.63 -11.51 7.62
N TYR A 10 -6.92 -12.81 7.56
CA TYR A 10 -6.19 -13.76 6.70
C TYR A 10 -6.40 -13.51 5.21
N ARG A 11 -7.59 -13.11 4.76
CA ARG A 11 -7.82 -12.73 3.36
C ARG A 11 -7.00 -11.51 2.95
N LYS A 12 -6.90 -10.50 3.81
CA LYS A 12 -6.04 -9.32 3.56
C LYS A 12 -4.57 -9.71 3.40
N LEU A 13 -4.09 -10.63 4.25
CA LEU A 13 -2.71 -11.12 4.19
C LEU A 13 -2.42 -11.95 2.94
N ARG A 14 -3.41 -12.68 2.39
CA ARG A 14 -3.24 -13.48 1.17
C ARG A 14 -2.89 -12.63 -0.07
N HIS A 15 -3.31 -11.38 -0.09
CA HIS A 15 -3.02 -10.43 -1.17
C HIS A 15 -1.94 -9.41 -0.76
N ALA A 16 -1.38 -9.53 0.45
CA ALA A 16 -0.29 -8.68 0.86
C ALA A 16 0.96 -9.02 0.06
N LYS A 17 1.60 -7.99 -0.49
CA LYS A 17 2.90 -8.10 -1.13
C LYS A 17 3.93 -7.62 -0.15
N ASP A 18 5.03 -8.35 -0.01
CA ASP A 18 6.17 -7.87 0.74
C ASP A 18 6.78 -6.67 0.02
N ILE A 19 7.00 -5.61 0.78
CA ILE A 19 7.62 -4.37 0.32
C ILE A 19 8.77 -4.01 1.25
N THR A 20 9.73 -3.25 0.72
CA THR A 20 10.86 -2.75 1.50
C THR A 20 10.87 -1.23 1.44
N PHE A 21 11.03 -0.62 2.61
CA PHE A 21 11.32 0.81 2.72
C PHE A 21 12.79 1.05 2.41
N ALA A 22 13.06 1.94 1.47
CA ALA A 22 14.41 2.33 1.06
C ALA A 22 14.60 3.83 1.28
N LYS A 23 15.86 4.26 1.44
CA LYS A 23 16.20 5.69 1.51
C LYS A 23 16.45 6.22 0.11
N TRP A 24 15.82 7.34 -0.23
CA TRP A 24 16.08 8.11 -1.45
C TRP A 24 16.38 9.57 -1.08
N GLY A 25 17.65 9.96 -1.20
CA GLY A 25 18.11 11.26 -0.71
C GLY A 25 17.85 11.40 0.79
N ASN A 26 17.06 12.41 1.18
CA ASN A 26 16.68 12.67 2.58
C ASN A 26 15.30 12.12 2.95
N SER A 27 14.71 11.26 2.12
CA SER A 27 13.36 10.73 2.32
C SER A 27 13.32 9.21 2.32
N ILE A 28 12.27 8.63 2.91
CA ILE A 28 11.97 7.20 2.80
C ILE A 28 10.99 7.00 1.64
N ALA A 29 11.29 6.03 0.79
CA ALA A 29 10.51 5.64 -0.35
C ALA A 29 10.14 4.16 -0.27
N VAL A 30 9.02 3.81 -0.91
CA VAL A 30 8.58 2.43 -1.11
C VAL A 30 8.41 2.20 -2.61
N ARG A 31 8.84 1.02 -3.09
CA ARG A 31 8.56 0.62 -4.47
C ARG A 31 7.17 0.02 -4.54
N ILE A 32 6.35 0.54 -5.44
CA ILE A 32 5.03 0.00 -5.74
C ILE A 32 5.22 -1.08 -6.82
N PRO A 33 4.78 -2.33 -6.57
CA PRO A 33 4.78 -3.39 -7.58
C PRO A 33 4.06 -2.96 -8.86
N SER A 34 4.54 -3.41 -10.03
CA SER A 34 4.03 -2.96 -11.33
C SER A 34 2.57 -3.36 -11.57
N ASP A 35 2.13 -4.50 -11.06
CA ASP A 35 0.73 -4.95 -11.10
C ASP A 35 -0.19 -3.92 -10.40
N ILE A 36 0.17 -3.50 -9.19
CA ILE A 36 -0.58 -2.48 -8.42
C ILE A 36 -0.50 -1.11 -9.07
N ALA A 37 0.68 -0.71 -9.55
CA ALA A 37 0.84 0.58 -10.24
C ALA A 37 -0.06 0.64 -11.48
N ASN A 38 -0.13 -0.43 -12.27
CA ASN A 38 -0.99 -0.51 -13.44
C ASN A 38 -2.48 -0.52 -13.06
N GLU A 39 -2.88 -1.31 -12.04
CA GLU A 39 -4.27 -1.38 -11.57
C GLU A 39 -4.82 0.00 -11.17
N TYR A 40 -4.01 0.81 -10.49
CA TYR A 40 -4.38 2.15 -10.04
C TYR A 40 -3.92 3.28 -10.97
N ASN A 41 -3.42 2.95 -12.17
CA ASN A 41 -2.88 3.92 -13.14
C ASN A 41 -1.89 4.92 -12.52
N ILE A 42 -0.97 4.42 -11.68
CA ILE A 42 0.07 5.20 -11.02
C ILE A 42 1.28 5.28 -11.96
N SER A 43 1.67 6.51 -12.31
CA SER A 43 2.84 6.80 -13.13
C SER A 43 3.74 7.83 -12.44
N ALA A 44 4.98 7.96 -12.91
CA ALA A 44 5.87 9.02 -12.45
C ALA A 44 5.23 10.40 -12.66
N GLY A 45 5.35 11.28 -11.67
CA GLY A 45 4.75 12.62 -11.67
C GLY A 45 3.26 12.67 -11.34
N LYS A 46 2.57 11.53 -11.22
CA LYS A 46 1.17 11.51 -10.76
C LYS A 46 1.10 11.92 -9.29
N HIS A 47 0.14 12.79 -8.99
CA HIS A 47 -0.08 13.27 -7.64
C HIS A 47 -0.94 12.28 -6.85
N GLY A 48 -0.91 12.40 -5.53
CA GLY A 48 -1.74 11.60 -4.65
C GLY A 48 -1.70 12.14 -3.25
N THR A 49 -2.65 11.67 -2.43
CA THR A 49 -2.77 12.05 -1.04
C THR A 49 -2.33 10.88 -0.16
N LEU A 50 -1.45 11.15 0.80
CA LEU A 50 -1.04 10.20 1.84
C LEU A 50 -1.73 10.54 3.16
N THR A 51 -2.45 9.58 3.73
CA THR A 51 -3.14 9.72 5.02
C THR A 51 -2.73 8.61 5.97
N LYS A 52 -2.93 8.83 7.28
CA LYS A 52 -2.84 7.75 8.28
C LYS A 52 -4.15 6.98 8.32
N ASP A 53 -4.07 5.66 8.51
CA ASP A 53 -5.20 4.77 8.80
C ASP A 53 -4.91 4.00 10.10
N LYS A 54 -5.88 3.26 10.65
CA LYS A 54 -5.79 2.62 11.97
C LYS A 54 -4.58 1.69 12.15
N GLU A 55 -4.13 1.05 11.08
CA GLU A 55 -3.04 0.05 11.10
C GLU A 55 -1.86 0.43 10.21
N GLY A 56 -1.83 1.64 9.61
CA GLY A 56 -0.76 2.01 8.68
C GLY A 56 -0.99 3.30 7.92
N ILE A 57 -0.44 3.35 6.70
CA ILE A 57 -0.59 4.49 5.78
C ILE A 57 -1.49 4.10 4.61
N LYS A 58 -2.27 5.06 4.12
CA LYS A 58 -3.10 4.93 2.93
C LYS A 58 -2.64 5.95 1.89
N ILE A 59 -2.44 5.48 0.66
CA ILE A 59 -2.09 6.33 -0.48
C ILE A 59 -3.27 6.29 -1.46
N ILE A 60 -3.74 7.47 -1.86
CA ILE A 60 -4.85 7.62 -2.82
C ILE A 60 -4.33 8.44 -4.01
N PRO A 61 -4.08 7.83 -5.17
CA PRO A 61 -3.66 8.56 -6.36
C PRO A 61 -4.80 9.46 -6.87
N THR A 62 -4.47 10.66 -7.35
CA THR A 62 -5.40 11.64 -7.94
C THR A 62 -5.14 11.86 -9.42
#